data_AF-A0A5C6GFI2-F1
#
_entry.id   AF-A0A5C6GFI2-F1
#
_cell.length_a   1.000
_cell.length_b   1.000
_cell.length_c   1.000
_cell.angle_alpha   90.00
_cell.angle_beta   90.00
_cell.angle_gamma   90.00
#
_symmetry.space_group_name_H-M   'P 1'
#
loop_
_entity.id
_entity.type
_entity.pdbx_description
1 polymer ?
#
loop_
_entity_poly.entity_id
_entity_poly.type
_entity_poly.pdbx_seq_one_letter_code
_entity_poly.pdbx_strand_id
1 'polypeptide(L)'
;MASRMGPRSVKDATRFTSTIPHATSKTTGAAGGRAAITTPKSLPRIPGETPEQRVRRLRQAHIAAQKAQISKTDRVVDASRRFLDVAHRWTVGGIVVFTAVAGVVSVYSVWDMLQYNRARRAEWIEAQKKLEADSLAAARIAYLKGTATEEQILLVEEANREAKETGVKLPPLLAPAEHRTHFEEHVKPTFSSDNGYDEKQGKGMFGVFTGLFGASKVVEDTSSSGAAAPLAAEGGVVQSIETKSKDMWETEKQNQIEGGSLDQLGLETSSSAQKIGKRGWWPW
;
A
#
# COMPACT_ATOMS: atom_id res chain seq x y z
N MET A 1 80.28 3.36 -28.91
CA MET A 1 79.95 2.02 -28.38
C MET A 1 78.59 1.63 -28.93
N ALA A 2 78.59 1.03 -30.12
CA ALA A 2 77.38 0.67 -30.85
C ALA A 2 76.88 -0.70 -30.38
N SER A 3 75.82 -0.70 -29.57
CA SER A 3 75.18 -1.93 -29.11
C SER A 3 74.06 -2.31 -30.07
N ARG A 4 74.33 -3.33 -30.87
CA ARG A 4 73.46 -4.00 -31.84
C ARG A 4 72.10 -4.37 -31.23
N MET A 5 71.05 -3.62 -31.54
CA MET A 5 69.66 -4.04 -31.32
C MET A 5 69.27 -5.00 -32.46
N GLY A 6 69.30 -6.31 -32.19
CA GLY A 6 68.77 -7.31 -33.13
C GLY A 6 67.24 -7.25 -33.23
N PRO A 7 66.62 -7.71 -34.33
CA PRO A 7 65.18 -7.66 -34.52
C PRO A 7 64.47 -8.50 -33.45
N ARG A 8 63.50 -7.88 -32.74
CA ARG A 8 62.70 -8.50 -31.68
C ARG A 8 61.92 -9.68 -32.26
N SER A 9 62.19 -10.89 -31.76
CA SER A 9 61.51 -12.10 -32.20
C SER A 9 60.08 -12.15 -31.64
N VAL A 10 59.11 -12.59 -32.45
CA VAL A 10 57.68 -12.72 -32.12
C VAL A 10 57.43 -13.53 -30.84
N LYS A 11 58.38 -14.40 -30.45
CA LYS A 11 58.34 -15.15 -29.18
C LYS A 11 58.42 -14.28 -27.92
N ASP A 12 58.87 -13.04 -28.03
CA ASP A 12 58.98 -12.08 -26.91
C ASP A 12 57.67 -11.32 -26.66
N ALA A 13 56.76 -11.28 -27.67
CA ALA A 13 55.47 -10.61 -27.55
C ALA A 13 54.39 -11.46 -26.86
N THR A 14 54.60 -12.78 -26.72
CA THR A 14 53.60 -13.71 -26.16
C THR A 14 54.03 -14.42 -24.88
N ARG A 15 55.20 -14.08 -24.33
CA ARG A 15 55.61 -14.60 -23.02
C ARG A 15 55.02 -13.77 -21.90
N PHE A 16 53.78 -14.15 -21.57
CA PHE A 16 53.12 -13.98 -20.28
C PHE A 16 53.24 -12.56 -19.69
N THR A 17 52.41 -11.65 -20.18
CA THR A 17 51.98 -10.53 -19.35
C THR A 17 51.28 -11.12 -18.12
N SER A 18 52.01 -11.15 -17.00
CA SER A 18 51.42 -11.42 -15.69
C SER A 18 50.23 -10.49 -15.51
N THR A 19 49.01 -11.05 -15.54
CA THR A 19 47.76 -10.34 -15.25
C THR A 19 47.53 -10.19 -13.74
N ILE A 20 48.55 -10.43 -12.92
CA ILE A 20 48.50 -10.22 -11.48
C ILE A 20 49.04 -8.81 -11.22
N PRO A 21 48.27 -7.89 -10.61
CA PRO A 21 48.78 -6.57 -10.27
C PRO A 21 49.93 -6.73 -9.28
N HIS A 22 51.16 -6.47 -9.73
CA HIS A 22 52.35 -6.49 -8.88
C HIS A 22 52.32 -5.29 -7.93
N ALA A 23 51.81 -5.48 -6.71
CA ALA A 23 51.73 -4.45 -5.66
C ALA A 23 53.06 -4.10 -4.99
N THR A 24 54.22 -4.43 -5.60
CA THR A 24 55.53 -4.13 -5.02
C THR A 24 56.58 -3.90 -6.11
N SER A 25 56.44 -2.82 -6.87
CA SER A 25 57.61 -2.30 -7.61
C SER A 25 58.51 -1.53 -6.63
N LYS A 26 59.69 -2.12 -6.44
CA LYS A 26 60.88 -1.61 -5.77
C LYS A 26 61.10 -0.12 -6.04
N THR A 27 61.03 0.71 -5.00
CA THR A 27 61.62 2.06 -5.03
C THR A 27 63.14 1.91 -5.15
N THR A 28 63.64 2.06 -6.37
CA THR A 28 65.07 2.25 -6.61
C THR A 28 65.40 3.68 -6.22
N GLY A 29 66.15 3.82 -5.14
CA GLY A 29 66.66 5.11 -4.67
C GLY A 29 67.42 5.83 -5.77
N ALA A 30 66.85 6.93 -6.23
CA ALA A 30 67.57 8.00 -6.90
C ALA A 30 67.86 9.08 -5.87
N ALA A 31 69.14 9.36 -5.68
CA ALA A 31 69.63 10.46 -4.86
C ALA A 31 69.09 11.80 -5.38
N GLY A 32 68.70 12.68 -4.46
CA GLY A 32 68.44 14.09 -4.72
C GLY A 32 66.98 14.51 -4.54
N GLY A 33 66.68 15.05 -3.36
CA GLY A 33 65.41 15.73 -3.09
C GLY A 33 64.87 15.46 -1.70
N ARG A 34 65.16 16.36 -0.76
CA ARG A 34 64.58 16.39 0.58
C ARG A 34 63.06 16.61 0.47
N ALA A 35 62.29 15.53 0.42
CA ALA A 35 60.88 15.54 0.77
C ALA A 35 60.74 14.67 2.02
N ALA A 36 60.30 15.29 3.12
CA ALA A 36 60.11 14.63 4.39
C ALA A 36 59.15 13.44 4.23
N ILE A 37 59.72 12.23 4.27
CA ILE A 37 58.96 10.99 4.42
C ILE A 37 58.32 11.08 5.80
N THR A 38 57.04 11.41 5.84
CA THR A 38 56.21 11.24 7.03
C THR A 38 56.08 9.75 7.26
N THR A 39 57.02 9.20 8.04
CA THR A 39 56.88 7.89 8.66
C THR A 39 55.48 7.79 9.27
N PRO A 40 54.71 6.71 9.04
CA PRO A 40 53.41 6.57 9.67
C PRO A 40 53.62 6.63 11.18
N LYS A 41 53.18 7.73 11.79
CA LYS A 41 53.37 7.99 13.21
C LYS A 41 52.74 6.83 13.96
N SER A 42 53.59 5.97 14.53
CA SER A 42 53.15 4.82 15.32
C SER A 42 52.25 5.36 16.42
N LEU A 43 50.96 5.02 16.34
CA LEU A 43 50.00 5.42 17.37
C LEU A 43 50.52 4.92 18.72
N PRO A 44 50.43 5.74 19.78
CA PRO A 44 50.98 5.39 21.09
C PRO A 44 50.44 4.02 21.51
N ARG A 45 51.36 3.14 21.90
CA ARG A 45 51.04 1.81 22.42
C ARG A 45 50.30 2.01 23.74
N ILE A 46 49.03 1.63 23.77
CA ILE A 46 48.24 1.67 25.01
C ILE A 46 48.77 0.50 25.87
N PRO A 47 49.29 0.77 27.08
CA PRO A 47 49.82 -0.29 27.93
C PRO A 47 48.68 -1.19 28.41
N GLY A 48 48.74 -2.49 28.12
CA GLY A 48 47.76 -3.49 28.57
C GLY A 48 46.78 -4.04 27.51
N GLU A 49 46.83 -3.60 26.24
CA GLU A 49 45.94 -4.15 25.19
C GLU A 49 46.33 -5.59 24.78
N THR A 50 45.34 -6.47 24.62
CA THR A 50 45.56 -7.81 24.04
C THR A 50 45.91 -7.68 22.54
N PRO A 51 46.71 -8.60 21.98
CA PRO A 51 47.12 -8.52 20.57
C PRO A 51 45.94 -8.50 19.60
N GLU A 52 44.84 -9.19 19.91
CA GLU A 52 43.64 -9.18 19.08
C GLU A 52 42.92 -7.82 19.11
N GLN A 53 42.82 -7.22 20.30
CA GLN A 53 42.21 -5.91 20.48
C GLN A 53 42.99 -4.81 19.74
N ARG A 54 44.33 -4.94 19.69
CA ARG A 54 45.20 -4.08 18.88
C ARG A 54 44.86 -4.16 17.39
N VAL A 55 44.73 -5.37 16.86
CA VAL A 55 44.43 -5.55 15.43
C VAL A 55 43.04 -5.01 15.10
N ARG A 56 42.05 -5.21 15.97
CA ARG A 56 40.70 -4.62 15.80
C ARG A 56 40.76 -3.10 15.79
N ARG A 57 41.48 -2.48 16.73
CA ARG A 57 41.68 -1.02 16.78
C ARG A 57 42.39 -0.50 15.54
N LEU A 58 43.45 -1.16 15.08
CA LEU A 58 44.18 -0.77 13.89
C LEU A 58 43.33 -0.90 12.62
N ARG A 59 42.53 -1.98 12.48
CA ARG A 59 41.58 -2.11 11.37
C ARG A 59 40.49 -1.04 11.43
N GLN A 60 39.94 -0.76 12.61
CA GLN A 60 38.95 0.30 12.79
C GLN A 60 39.53 1.68 12.49
N ALA A 61 40.76 1.97 12.94
CA ALA A 61 41.46 3.22 12.64
C ALA A 61 41.78 3.35 11.14
N HIS A 62 42.15 2.26 10.48
CA HIS A 62 42.39 2.24 9.03
C HIS A 62 41.09 2.46 8.24
N ILE A 63 40.00 1.79 8.60
CA ILE A 63 38.67 1.99 8.01
C ILE A 63 38.16 3.42 8.30
N ALA A 64 38.41 3.95 9.50
CA ALA A 64 38.05 5.32 9.86
C ALA A 64 38.88 6.34 9.06
N ALA A 65 40.18 6.09 8.85
CA ALA A 65 41.04 6.94 8.03
C ALA A 65 40.60 6.94 6.56
N GLN A 66 40.26 5.77 6.01
CA GLN A 66 39.69 5.67 4.65
C GLN A 66 38.35 6.42 4.55
N LYS A 67 37.47 6.29 5.54
CA LYS A 67 36.20 7.03 5.59
C LYS A 67 36.37 8.54 5.80
N ALA A 68 37.47 8.97 6.45
CA ALA A 68 37.80 10.38 6.68
C ALA A 68 38.42 11.07 5.46
N GLN A 69 38.98 10.30 4.51
CA GLN A 69 39.47 10.83 3.23
C GLN A 69 38.33 11.21 2.27
N ILE A 70 37.12 10.70 2.51
CA ILE A 70 35.92 11.07 1.75
C ILE A 70 35.43 12.43 2.24
N SER A 71 35.31 13.41 1.34
CA SER A 71 34.78 14.73 1.68
C SER A 71 33.34 14.62 2.19
N LYS A 72 32.98 15.42 3.19
CA LYS A 72 31.60 15.48 3.71
C LYS A 72 30.58 15.79 2.60
N THR A 73 30.98 16.59 1.61
CA THR A 73 30.16 16.90 0.44
C THR A 73 29.93 15.68 -0.45
N ASP A 74 30.98 14.90 -0.70
CA ASP A 74 30.91 13.67 -1.51
C ASP A 74 29.99 12.62 -0.87
N ARG A 75 30.03 12.51 0.46
CA ARG A 75 29.11 11.64 1.22
C ARG A 75 27.64 12.06 1.10
N VAL A 76 27.36 13.36 1.02
CA VAL A 76 26.00 13.88 0.82
C VAL A 76 25.54 13.61 -0.62
N VAL A 77 26.44 13.76 -1.61
CA VAL A 77 26.15 13.46 -3.02
C VAL A 77 25.89 11.96 -3.23
N ASP A 78 26.67 11.08 -2.60
CA ASP A 78 26.44 9.63 -2.67
C ASP A 78 25.14 9.22 -1.98
N ALA A 79 24.80 9.86 -0.85
CA ALA A 79 23.52 9.64 -0.21
C ALA A 79 22.37 10.12 -1.11
N SER A 80 22.48 11.32 -1.71
CA SER A 80 21.42 11.87 -2.54
C SER A 80 21.13 11.00 -3.77
N ARG A 81 22.16 10.46 -4.43
CA ARG A 81 21.99 9.51 -5.55
C ARG A 81 21.13 8.31 -5.15
N ARG A 82 21.45 7.69 -4.01
CA ARG A 82 20.70 6.54 -3.50
C ARG A 82 19.27 6.91 -3.13
N PHE A 83 19.05 8.09 -2.56
CA PHE A 83 17.70 8.57 -2.26
C PHE A 83 16.89 8.86 -3.52
N LEU A 84 17.47 9.49 -4.54
CA LEU A 84 16.79 9.74 -5.80
C LEU A 84 16.45 8.43 -6.52
N ASP A 85 17.34 7.44 -6.52
CA ASP A 85 17.05 6.15 -7.13
C ASP A 85 15.93 5.40 -6.40
N VAL A 86 15.93 5.42 -5.06
CA VAL A 86 14.86 4.82 -4.26
C VAL A 86 13.53 5.56 -4.47
N ALA A 87 13.55 6.89 -4.45
CA ALA A 87 12.38 7.72 -4.69
C ALA A 87 11.83 7.49 -6.10
N HIS A 88 12.68 7.39 -7.11
CA HIS A 88 12.26 7.11 -8.49
C HIS A 88 11.60 5.73 -8.61
N ARG A 89 12.17 4.69 -7.98
CA ARG A 89 11.55 3.36 -7.97
C ARG A 89 10.20 3.37 -7.24
N TRP A 90 10.08 4.16 -6.18
CA TRP A 90 8.84 4.29 -5.43
C TRP A 90 7.76 5.06 -6.21
N THR A 91 8.12 6.14 -6.90
CA THR A 91 7.18 6.89 -7.74
C THR A 91 6.74 6.07 -8.95
N VAL A 92 7.65 5.36 -9.62
CA VAL A 92 7.29 4.44 -10.71
C VAL A 92 6.36 3.34 -10.21
N GLY A 93 6.69 2.70 -9.07
CA GLY A 93 5.82 1.72 -8.45
C GLY A 93 4.44 2.29 -8.10
N GLY A 94 4.39 3.51 -7.56
CA GLY A 94 3.17 4.21 -7.22
C GLY A 94 2.30 4.51 -8.45
N ILE A 95 2.89 5.01 -9.54
CA ILE A 95 2.17 5.28 -10.80
C ILE A 95 1.63 3.98 -11.38
N VAL A 96 2.42 2.90 -11.40
CA VAL A 96 1.97 1.59 -11.92
C VAL A 96 0.77 1.08 -11.13
N VAL A 97 0.84 1.10 -9.79
CA VAL A 97 -0.28 0.68 -8.94
C VAL A 97 -1.49 1.60 -9.14
N PHE A 98 -1.29 2.91 -9.23
CA PHE A 98 -2.36 3.87 -9.48
C PHE A 98 -3.06 3.62 -10.83
N THR A 99 -2.30 3.34 -11.89
CA THR A 99 -2.86 3.01 -13.20
C THR A 99 -3.63 1.69 -13.19
N ALA A 100 -3.18 0.69 -12.43
CA ALA A 100 -3.92 -0.56 -12.26
C ALA A 100 -5.27 -0.31 -11.55
N VAL A 101 -5.28 0.47 -10.46
CA VAL A 101 -6.50 0.84 -9.74
C VAL A 101 -7.45 1.64 -10.65
N ALA A 102 -6.92 2.64 -11.37
CA ALA A 102 -7.70 3.43 -12.33
C ALA A 102 -8.30 2.56 -13.44
N GLY A 103 -7.57 1.56 -13.92
CA GLY A 103 -8.06 0.58 -14.88
C GLY A 103 -9.24 -0.25 -14.33
N VAL A 104 -9.13 -0.77 -13.11
CA VAL A 104 -10.23 -1.50 -12.47
C VAL A 104 -11.46 -0.63 -12.28
N VAL A 105 -11.29 0.62 -11.82
CA VAL A 105 -12.39 1.58 -11.67
C VAL A 105 -13.04 1.89 -13.01
N SER A 106 -12.26 2.01 -14.09
CA SER A 106 -12.80 2.24 -15.43
C SER A 106 -13.60 1.05 -15.97
N VAL A 107 -13.17 -0.19 -15.71
CA VAL A 107 -13.95 -1.37 -16.11
C VAL A 107 -15.24 -1.44 -15.29
N TYR A 108 -15.16 -1.12 -14.01
CA TYR A 108 -16.32 -1.09 -13.13
C TYR A 108 -17.35 -0.03 -13.57
N SER A 109 -16.91 1.16 -13.97
CA SER A 109 -17.85 2.21 -14.42
C SER A 109 -18.59 1.82 -15.71
N VAL A 110 -17.91 1.16 -16.65
CA VAL A 110 -18.56 0.64 -17.86
C VAL A 110 -19.57 -0.45 -17.49
N TRP A 111 -19.20 -1.37 -16.58
CA TRP A 111 -20.10 -2.41 -16.12
C TRP A 111 -21.35 -1.84 -15.41
N ASP A 112 -21.17 -0.89 -14.50
CA ASP A 112 -22.23 -0.23 -13.76
C ASP A 112 -23.23 0.45 -14.70
N MET A 113 -22.72 1.20 -15.70
CA MET A 113 -23.56 1.86 -16.70
C MET A 113 -24.38 0.86 -17.54
N LEU A 114 -23.78 -0.27 -17.93
CA LEU A 114 -24.47 -1.33 -18.66
C LEU A 114 -25.58 -1.98 -17.82
N GLN A 115 -25.30 -2.24 -16.54
CA GLN A 115 -26.24 -2.87 -15.64
C GLN A 115 -27.44 -1.96 -15.36
N TYR A 116 -27.18 -0.67 -15.12
CA TYR A 116 -28.21 0.36 -14.99
C TYR A 116 -29.08 0.48 -16.25
N ASN A 117 -28.47 0.53 -17.44
CA ASN A 117 -29.22 0.59 -18.70
C ASN A 117 -30.07 -0.66 -18.94
N ARG A 118 -29.59 -1.84 -18.54
CA ARG A 118 -30.38 -3.07 -18.62
C ARG A 118 -31.59 -3.03 -17.69
N ALA A 119 -31.41 -2.57 -16.46
CA ALA A 119 -32.52 -2.40 -15.52
C ALA A 119 -33.55 -1.40 -16.06
N ARG A 120 -33.10 -0.23 -16.54
CA ARG A 120 -34.00 0.78 -17.10
C ARG A 120 -34.76 0.32 -18.33
N ARG A 121 -34.11 -0.47 -19.20
CA ARG A 121 -34.78 -1.09 -20.37
C ARG A 121 -35.81 -2.13 -19.95
N ALA A 122 -35.56 -2.90 -18.89
CA ALA A 122 -36.52 -3.87 -18.38
C ALA A 122 -37.80 -3.18 -17.88
N GLU A 123 -37.66 -2.08 -17.12
CA GLU A 123 -38.79 -1.25 -16.67
C GLU A 123 -39.59 -0.69 -17.84
N TRP A 124 -38.91 -0.19 -18.88
CA TRP A 124 -39.56 0.33 -20.08
C TRP A 124 -40.36 -0.76 -20.80
N ILE A 125 -39.78 -1.95 -20.98
CA ILE A 125 -40.44 -3.08 -21.64
C ILE A 125 -41.67 -3.52 -20.84
N GLU A 126 -41.59 -3.55 -19.52
CA GLU A 126 -42.74 -3.85 -18.67
C GLU A 126 -43.84 -2.80 -18.81
N ALA A 127 -43.47 -1.51 -18.84
CA ALA A 127 -44.42 -0.42 -19.05
C ALA A 127 -45.09 -0.49 -20.43
N GLN A 128 -44.34 -0.79 -21.50
CA GLN A 128 -44.90 -0.98 -22.84
C GLN A 128 -45.88 -2.15 -22.89
N LYS A 129 -45.52 -3.29 -22.29
CA LYS A 129 -46.42 -4.43 -22.20
C LYS A 129 -47.72 -4.11 -21.45
N LYS A 130 -47.65 -3.28 -20.40
CA LYS A 130 -48.85 -2.80 -19.68
C LYS A 130 -49.70 -1.90 -20.58
N LEU A 131 -49.09 -0.95 -21.30
CA LEU A 131 -49.82 -0.08 -22.22
C LEU A 131 -50.46 -0.84 -23.38
N GLU A 132 -49.78 -1.86 -23.93
CA GLU A 132 -50.33 -2.76 -24.95
C GLU A 132 -51.49 -3.61 -24.39
N ALA A 133 -51.37 -4.10 -23.16
CA ALA A 133 -52.44 -4.83 -22.51
C ALA A 133 -53.67 -3.93 -22.25
N ASP A 134 -53.46 -2.70 -21.80
CA ASP A 134 -54.52 -1.72 -21.56
C ASP A 134 -55.21 -1.29 -22.86
N SER A 135 -54.43 -1.09 -23.94
CA SER A 135 -54.97 -0.74 -25.26
C SER A 135 -55.78 -1.89 -25.85
N LEU A 136 -55.32 -3.13 -25.70
CA LEU A 136 -56.04 -4.34 -26.09
C LEU A 136 -57.33 -4.52 -25.29
N ALA A 137 -57.28 -4.29 -23.97
CA ALA A 137 -58.47 -4.35 -23.12
C ALA A 137 -59.51 -3.30 -23.53
N ALA A 138 -59.07 -2.05 -23.76
CA ALA A 138 -59.92 -0.97 -24.22
C ALA A 138 -60.54 -1.27 -25.60
N ALA A 139 -59.75 -1.75 -26.55
CA ALA A 139 -60.21 -2.16 -27.87
C ALA A 139 -61.26 -3.28 -27.79
N ARG A 140 -61.04 -4.29 -26.93
CA ARG A 140 -62.03 -5.37 -26.70
C ARG A 140 -63.32 -4.84 -26.09
N ILE A 141 -63.25 -3.89 -25.15
CA ILE A 141 -64.45 -3.27 -24.58
C ILE A 141 -65.22 -2.48 -25.65
N ALA A 142 -64.53 -1.72 -26.50
CA ALA A 142 -65.15 -0.97 -27.60
C ALA A 142 -65.75 -1.91 -28.66
N TYR A 143 -65.06 -3.01 -28.96
CA TYR A 143 -65.50 -4.04 -29.91
C TYR A 143 -66.82 -4.66 -29.44
N LEU A 144 -66.88 -5.05 -28.16
CA LEU A 144 -68.09 -5.60 -27.54
C LEU A 144 -69.25 -4.59 -27.49
N LYS A 145 -68.94 -3.30 -27.34
CA LYS A 145 -69.93 -2.21 -27.36
C LYS A 145 -70.40 -1.83 -28.77
N GLY A 146 -69.74 -2.35 -29.82
CA GLY A 146 -70.05 -2.03 -31.22
C GLY A 146 -69.61 -0.63 -31.67
N THR A 147 -68.76 0.06 -30.89
CA THR A 147 -68.26 1.42 -31.19
C THR A 147 -66.76 1.44 -31.47
N ALA A 148 -66.15 0.30 -31.79
CA ALA A 148 -64.72 0.20 -32.06
C ALA A 148 -64.34 0.86 -33.38
N THR A 149 -63.17 1.48 -33.42
CA THR A 149 -62.55 1.92 -34.66
C THR A 149 -62.03 0.72 -35.46
N GLU A 150 -61.85 0.87 -36.78
CA GLU A 150 -61.35 -0.20 -37.65
C GLU A 150 -59.98 -0.74 -37.18
N GLU A 151 -59.10 0.14 -36.72
CA GLU A 151 -57.81 -0.24 -36.13
C GLU A 151 -57.97 -1.06 -34.83
N GLN A 152 -58.94 -0.73 -33.98
CA GLN A 152 -59.22 -1.50 -32.76
C GLN A 152 -59.83 -2.86 -33.06
N ILE A 153 -60.66 -2.97 -34.11
CA ILE A 153 -61.22 -4.24 -34.56
C ILE A 153 -60.09 -5.17 -35.02
N LEU A 154 -59.19 -4.68 -35.88
CA LEU A 154 -58.04 -5.45 -36.37
C LEU A 154 -57.12 -5.90 -35.22
N LEU A 155 -56.83 -5.02 -34.26
CA LEU A 155 -56.01 -5.34 -33.09
C LEU A 155 -56.63 -6.48 -32.26
N VAL A 156 -57.94 -6.47 -32.07
CA VAL A 156 -58.65 -7.53 -31.33
C VAL A 156 -58.69 -8.84 -32.11
N GLU A 157 -58.91 -8.79 -33.42
CA GLU A 157 -58.93 -9.97 -34.28
C GLU A 157 -57.55 -10.64 -34.38
N GLU A 158 -56.50 -9.85 -34.52
CA GLU A 158 -55.11 -10.33 -34.53
C GLU A 158 -54.75 -10.97 -33.19
N ALA A 159 -55.05 -10.30 -32.07
CA ALA A 159 -54.82 -10.87 -30.74
C ALA A 159 -55.61 -12.17 -30.51
N ASN A 160 -56.84 -12.27 -31.04
CA ASN A 160 -57.63 -13.50 -30.99
C ASN A 160 -57.06 -14.62 -31.88
N ARG A 161 -56.45 -14.27 -33.02
CA ARG A 161 -55.77 -15.23 -33.90
C ARG A 161 -54.50 -15.77 -33.24
N GLU A 162 -53.66 -14.89 -32.71
CA GLU A 162 -52.44 -15.28 -31.98
C GLU A 162 -52.75 -16.13 -30.75
N ALA A 163 -53.80 -15.81 -30.01
CA ALA A 163 -54.28 -16.61 -28.87
C ALA A 163 -54.71 -18.03 -29.29
N LYS A 164 -55.31 -18.18 -30.48
CA LYS A 164 -55.70 -19.50 -31.02
C LYS A 164 -54.48 -20.29 -31.48
N GLU A 165 -53.52 -19.64 -32.12
CA GLU A 165 -52.29 -20.26 -32.62
C GLU A 165 -51.37 -20.72 -31.47
N THR A 166 -51.20 -19.88 -30.45
CA THR A 166 -50.40 -20.18 -29.25
C THR A 166 -51.11 -21.11 -28.27
N GLY A 167 -52.42 -21.34 -28.45
CA GLY A 167 -53.25 -22.11 -27.53
C GLY A 167 -53.48 -21.44 -26.17
N VAL A 168 -53.07 -20.18 -26.00
CA VAL A 168 -53.21 -19.41 -24.77
C VAL A 168 -54.39 -18.47 -24.89
N LYS A 169 -55.37 -18.59 -23.98
CA LYS A 169 -56.52 -17.68 -23.94
C LYS A 169 -56.08 -16.29 -23.52
N LEU A 170 -56.62 -15.26 -24.17
CA LEU A 170 -56.41 -13.88 -23.82
C LEU A 170 -56.77 -13.63 -22.34
N PRO A 171 -56.03 -12.74 -21.65
CA PRO A 171 -56.34 -12.39 -20.28
C PRO A 171 -57.79 -11.87 -20.16
N PRO A 172 -58.48 -12.17 -19.04
CA PRO A 172 -59.85 -11.73 -18.83
C PRO A 172 -59.93 -10.20 -18.77
N LEU A 173 -60.96 -9.63 -19.40
CA LEU A 173 -61.18 -8.17 -19.47
C LEU A 173 -61.55 -7.52 -18.14
N LEU A 174 -62.00 -8.34 -17.20
CA LEU A 174 -62.32 -7.93 -15.85
C LEU A 174 -61.32 -8.65 -14.96
N ALA A 175 -60.58 -7.88 -14.16
CA ALA A 175 -59.84 -8.45 -13.04
C ALA A 175 -60.82 -9.32 -12.23
N PRO A 176 -60.43 -10.53 -11.79
CA PRO A 176 -61.27 -11.31 -10.91
C PRO A 176 -61.65 -10.42 -9.73
N ALA A 177 -62.94 -10.37 -9.39
CA ALA A 177 -63.43 -9.52 -8.32
C ALA A 177 -62.59 -9.77 -7.06
N GLU A 178 -61.75 -8.80 -6.69
CA GLU A 178 -61.05 -8.84 -5.41
C GLU A 178 -62.12 -8.73 -4.34
N HIS A 179 -62.50 -9.86 -3.75
CA HIS A 179 -63.31 -9.89 -2.55
C HIS A 179 -62.47 -9.27 -1.42
N ARG A 180 -62.47 -7.94 -1.35
CA ARG A 180 -61.96 -7.18 -0.21
C ARG A 180 -62.96 -7.32 0.91
N THR A 181 -62.91 -8.44 1.61
CA THR A 181 -63.53 -8.50 2.94
C THR A 181 -62.72 -7.58 3.84
N HIS A 182 -63.35 -6.54 4.38
CA HIS A 182 -62.79 -5.53 5.31
C HIS A 182 -62.17 -6.09 6.60
N PHE A 183 -61.94 -7.41 6.68
CA PHE A 183 -61.35 -8.12 7.82
C PHE A 183 -59.83 -8.30 7.69
N GLU A 184 -59.26 -8.31 6.47
CA GLU A 184 -57.81 -8.45 6.30
C GLU A 184 -57.02 -7.14 6.47
N GLU A 185 -57.68 -5.98 6.36
CA GLU A 185 -57.06 -4.66 6.46
C GLU A 185 -56.53 -4.34 7.87
N HIS A 186 -57.08 -5.01 8.89
CA HIS A 186 -56.68 -4.81 10.30
C HIS A 186 -55.73 -5.89 10.85
N VAL A 187 -55.46 -6.97 10.11
CA VAL A 187 -54.72 -8.13 10.66
C VAL A 187 -53.35 -8.34 10.01
N LYS A 188 -53.03 -7.61 8.92
CA LYS A 188 -51.70 -7.63 8.32
C LYS A 188 -50.90 -6.34 8.59
N PRO A 189 -50.40 -6.13 9.82
CA PRO A 189 -49.17 -5.35 9.98
C PRO A 189 -48.03 -6.11 10.68
N THR A 190 -48.15 -7.41 10.99
CA THR A 190 -47.14 -8.11 11.83
C THR A 190 -46.48 -9.36 11.21
N PHE A 191 -46.81 -9.77 9.98
CA PHE A 191 -46.21 -10.98 9.39
C PHE A 191 -45.66 -10.84 7.97
N SER A 192 -45.50 -9.63 7.46
CA SER A 192 -44.86 -9.37 6.17
C SER A 192 -43.99 -8.12 6.25
N SER A 193 -42.93 -8.22 7.06
CA SER A 193 -41.75 -7.37 6.95
C SER A 193 -40.56 -8.29 6.72
N ASP A 194 -40.46 -8.80 5.50
CA ASP A 194 -39.19 -9.26 4.94
C ASP A 194 -39.26 -9.11 3.42
N ASN A 195 -39.02 -7.88 2.96
CA ASN A 195 -38.24 -7.57 1.75
C ASN A 195 -38.28 -6.05 1.47
N GLY A 196 -37.22 -5.36 1.90
CA GLY A 196 -36.61 -4.25 1.17
C GLY A 196 -37.12 -2.81 1.40
N TYR A 197 -36.25 -2.01 2.04
CA TYR A 197 -36.08 -0.53 1.95
C TYR A 197 -37.18 0.30 2.64
N ASP A 198 -36.96 1.18 3.62
CA ASP A 198 -35.87 2.14 3.87
C ASP A 198 -35.69 2.48 5.37
N GLU A 199 -34.45 2.83 5.71
CA GLU A 199 -34.04 3.95 6.57
C GLU A 199 -34.75 4.21 7.93
N LYS A 200 -34.07 3.81 9.02
CA LYS A 200 -33.64 4.73 10.10
C LYS A 200 -32.72 4.05 11.13
N GLN A 201 -31.54 4.65 11.26
CA GLN A 201 -30.73 4.80 12.49
C GLN A 201 -30.62 3.60 13.44
N GLY A 202 -29.57 2.81 13.24
CA GLY A 202 -29.06 1.85 14.22
C GLY A 202 -27.54 1.83 14.19
N LYS A 203 -26.94 2.35 15.27
CA LYS A 203 -25.51 2.38 15.59
C LYS A 203 -24.80 1.04 15.29
N GLY A 204 -23.67 1.09 14.59
CA GLY A 204 -22.82 -0.09 14.38
C GLY A 204 -21.56 0.14 13.56
N MET A 205 -20.53 0.73 14.19
CA MET A 205 -19.10 0.40 13.99
C MET A 205 -18.55 0.20 12.56
N PHE A 206 -18.49 1.21 11.69
CA PHE A 206 -17.60 1.14 10.50
C PHE A 206 -16.99 2.47 10.02
N GLY A 207 -17.01 3.54 10.83
CA GLY A 207 -16.73 4.91 10.35
C GLY A 207 -15.52 5.66 10.92
N VAL A 208 -14.54 5.03 11.58
CA VAL A 208 -13.47 5.74 12.33
C VAL A 208 -12.07 5.65 11.70
N PHE A 209 -11.91 5.26 10.43
CA PHE A 209 -10.58 5.21 9.78
C PHE A 209 -10.32 6.27 8.70
N THR A 210 -11.24 7.21 8.47
CA THR A 210 -11.11 8.19 7.36
C THR A 210 -10.87 9.61 7.85
N GLY A 211 -9.93 9.82 8.78
CA GLY A 211 -9.71 11.14 9.39
C GLY A 211 -8.30 11.47 9.88
N LEU A 212 -7.25 10.80 9.39
CA LEU A 212 -5.86 11.09 9.83
C LEU A 212 -4.90 11.53 8.71
N PHE A 213 -5.36 11.76 7.48
CA PHE A 213 -4.47 12.27 6.43
C PHE A 213 -5.16 13.33 5.57
N GLY A 214 -4.72 14.58 5.72
CA GLY A 214 -4.61 15.46 4.55
C GLY A 214 -5.36 16.79 4.63
N ALA A 215 -4.55 17.84 4.71
CA ALA A 215 -4.74 19.19 4.15
C ALA A 215 -5.76 20.11 4.85
N SER A 216 -5.39 21.08 5.69
CA SER A 216 -4.57 22.29 5.48
C SER A 216 -5.13 23.27 4.43
N LYS A 217 -5.25 24.55 4.84
CA LYS A 217 -5.39 25.79 4.04
C LYS A 217 -6.88 26.22 3.85
N VAL A 218 -7.36 27.45 4.09
CA VAL A 218 -6.87 28.77 4.58
C VAL A 218 -8.07 29.74 4.50
N VAL A 219 -8.20 30.70 5.44
CA VAL A 219 -8.80 32.08 5.29
C VAL A 219 -10.34 32.14 5.02
N GLU A 220 -11.19 32.96 5.65
CA GLU A 220 -11.14 34.41 5.99
C GLU A 220 -12.21 34.80 7.05
N ASP A 221 -11.83 35.70 7.96
CA ASP A 221 -12.54 36.85 8.59
C ASP A 221 -13.86 36.82 9.39
N THR A 222 -13.68 37.23 10.66
CA THR A 222 -14.27 38.43 11.31
C THR A 222 -15.49 38.30 12.26
N SER A 223 -15.14 38.36 13.56
CA SER A 223 -15.83 38.94 14.74
C SER A 223 -17.14 38.34 15.28
N SER A 224 -17.11 37.81 16.51
CA SER A 224 -17.56 38.56 17.72
C SER A 224 -17.64 37.66 18.97
N SER A 225 -17.21 38.23 20.10
CA SER A 225 -17.68 38.01 21.47
C SER A 225 -17.81 36.60 22.07
N GLY A 226 -16.98 36.34 23.10
CA GLY A 226 -17.50 36.15 24.46
C GLY A 226 -17.85 34.74 24.94
N ALA A 227 -16.91 34.20 25.73
CA ALA A 227 -17.11 33.48 26.99
C ALA A 227 -17.48 31.96 27.02
N ALA A 228 -16.68 31.27 27.85
CA ALA A 228 -16.96 30.12 28.72
C ALA A 228 -16.84 28.67 28.18
N ALA A 229 -15.64 28.09 28.36
CA ALA A 229 -15.23 26.77 28.93
C ALA A 229 -16.16 25.51 28.82
N PRO A 230 -15.63 24.25 28.78
CA PRO A 230 -14.35 23.81 29.38
C PRO A 230 -13.43 22.92 28.52
N LEU A 231 -12.12 23.10 28.71
CA LEU A 231 -11.05 22.26 28.19
C LEU A 231 -10.81 21.07 29.14
N ALA A 232 -11.20 19.88 28.70
CA ALA A 232 -10.89 18.61 29.37
C ALA A 232 -10.44 17.58 28.32
N ALA A 233 -9.28 17.78 27.68
CA ALA A 233 -8.70 16.76 26.79
C ALA A 233 -7.18 16.91 26.55
N GLU A 234 -6.45 17.73 27.30
CA GLU A 234 -5.00 17.93 27.08
C GLU A 234 -4.12 17.17 28.09
N GLY A 235 -4.65 16.83 29.27
CA GLY A 235 -3.90 16.15 30.33
C GLY A 235 -3.50 14.70 30.00
N GLY A 236 -4.32 13.97 29.23
CA GLY A 236 -4.09 12.54 28.96
C GLY A 236 -2.89 12.27 28.06
N VAL A 237 -2.69 13.10 27.02
CA VAL A 237 -1.57 12.94 26.09
C VAL A 237 -0.26 13.31 26.76
N VAL A 238 -0.23 14.43 27.49
CA VAL A 238 0.96 14.91 28.22
C VAL A 238 1.36 13.92 29.32
N GLN A 239 0.39 13.39 30.08
CA GLN A 239 0.66 12.36 31.08
C GLN A 239 1.21 11.08 30.44
N SER A 240 0.70 10.66 29.29
CA SER A 240 1.19 9.45 28.59
C SER A 240 2.62 9.58 28.06
N ILE A 241 3.03 10.79 27.70
CA ILE A 241 4.40 11.08 27.24
C ILE A 241 5.35 11.15 28.44
N GLU A 242 4.91 11.77 29.54
CA GLU A 242 5.69 11.88 30.78
C GLU A 242 5.90 10.53 31.48
N THR A 243 4.92 9.63 31.44
CA THR A 243 5.09 8.27 31.99
C THR A 243 6.04 7.44 31.14
N LYS A 244 5.97 7.55 29.81
CA LYS A 244 6.87 6.82 28.91
C LYS A 244 8.31 7.32 28.99
N SER A 245 8.53 8.62 29.21
CA SER A 245 9.88 9.16 29.35
C SER A 245 10.53 8.76 30.67
N LYS A 246 9.76 8.68 31.77
CA LYS A 246 10.24 8.17 33.06
C LYS A 246 10.60 6.68 32.99
N ASP A 247 9.77 5.87 32.34
CA ASP A 247 10.01 4.43 32.15
C ASP A 247 11.28 4.17 31.30
N MET A 248 11.46 4.93 30.22
CA MET A 248 12.68 4.89 29.40
C MET A 248 13.93 5.37 30.16
N TRP A 249 13.78 6.25 31.15
CA TRP A 249 14.90 6.72 31.98
C TRP A 249 15.27 5.73 33.09
N GLU A 250 14.29 5.07 33.68
CA GLU A 250 14.50 4.03 34.70
C GLU A 250 15.16 2.79 34.11
N THR A 251 14.73 2.37 32.91
CA THR A 251 15.37 1.29 32.15
C THR A 251 16.83 1.59 31.82
N GLU A 252 17.16 2.83 31.41
CA GLU A 252 18.56 3.22 31.17
C GLU A 252 19.39 3.28 32.46
N LYS A 253 18.80 3.69 33.58
CA LYS A 253 19.46 3.65 34.90
C LYS A 253 19.73 2.22 35.36
N GLN A 254 18.81 1.29 35.11
CA GLN A 254 19.01 -0.14 35.35
C GLN A 254 20.11 -0.70 34.45
N ASN A 255 20.13 -0.35 33.16
CA ASN A 255 21.22 -0.73 32.25
C ASN A 255 22.60 -0.20 32.70
N GLN A 256 22.65 0.96 33.37
CA GLN A 256 23.89 1.50 33.95
C GLN A 256 24.34 0.75 35.21
N ILE A 257 23.39 0.23 36.01
CA ILE A 257 23.69 -0.55 37.23
C ILE A 257 24.07 -1.99 36.87
N GLU A 258 23.35 -2.60 35.92
CA GLU A 258 23.52 -3.99 35.50
C GLU A 258 24.62 -4.19 34.46
N GLY A 259 25.13 -3.09 33.87
CA GLY A 259 26.07 -3.12 32.76
C GLY A 259 25.36 -3.29 31.41
N GLY A 260 25.99 -2.82 30.34
CA GLY A 260 25.39 -2.86 29.01
C GLY A 260 25.12 -4.30 28.54
N SER A 261 24.28 -4.47 27.53
CA SER A 261 23.94 -5.80 26.97
C SER A 261 25.17 -6.65 26.57
N LEU A 262 26.31 -6.00 26.30
CA LEU A 262 27.57 -6.66 26.01
C LEU A 262 28.26 -7.26 27.25
N ASP A 263 28.08 -6.67 28.43
CA ASP A 263 28.66 -7.14 29.70
C ASP A 263 27.86 -8.33 30.25
N GLN A 264 26.54 -8.32 30.04
CA GLN A 264 25.65 -9.43 30.42
C GLN A 264 25.95 -10.71 29.63
N LEU A 265 26.29 -10.61 28.34
CA LEU A 265 26.67 -11.77 27.52
C LEU A 265 27.96 -12.46 28.01
N GLY A 266 28.87 -11.73 28.68
CA GLY A 266 30.06 -12.31 29.32
C GLY A 266 29.76 -13.08 30.61
N LEU A 267 28.74 -12.66 31.36
CA LEU A 267 28.25 -13.36 32.56
C LEU A 267 27.37 -14.56 32.21
N GLU A 268 26.57 -14.45 31.15
CA GLU A 268 25.81 -15.58 30.60
C GLU A 268 26.72 -16.63 29.97
N THR A 269 27.82 -16.25 29.30
CA THR A 269 28.78 -17.24 28.76
C THR A 269 29.55 -17.97 29.87
N SER A 270 29.88 -17.30 30.97
CA SER A 270 30.56 -17.92 32.11
C SER A 270 29.64 -18.81 32.96
N SER A 271 28.35 -18.48 33.07
CA SER A 271 27.34 -19.34 33.72
C SER A 271 26.85 -20.49 32.84
N SER A 272 26.78 -20.31 31.51
CA SER A 272 26.44 -21.38 30.56
C SER A 272 27.60 -22.33 30.27
N ALA A 273 28.85 -21.92 30.48
CA ALA A 273 30.01 -22.81 30.41
C ALA A 273 29.96 -23.98 31.42
N GLN A 274 29.19 -23.85 32.52
CA GLN A 274 28.97 -24.94 33.47
C GLN A 274 27.82 -25.90 33.08
N LYS A 275 27.10 -25.63 31.98
CA LYS A 275 25.95 -26.42 31.51
C LYS A 275 25.95 -26.68 29.99
N ILE A 276 27.10 -26.97 29.36
CA ILE A 276 27.10 -27.40 27.95
C ILE A 276 27.86 -28.72 27.82
N GLY A 277 27.12 -29.80 28.12
CA GLY A 277 27.43 -31.13 27.65
C GLY A 277 26.97 -31.29 26.20
N LYS A 278 27.93 -31.60 25.32
CA LYS A 278 27.79 -32.34 24.04
C LYS A 278 26.65 -31.94 23.09
N ARG A 279 26.93 -31.12 22.06
CA ARG A 279 26.44 -31.21 20.65
C ARG A 279 27.43 -30.34 19.83
N GLY A 280 28.05 -30.73 18.72
CA GLY A 280 27.69 -31.63 17.64
C GLY A 280 28.00 -30.85 16.35
N TRP A 281 29.24 -30.95 15.87
CA TRP A 281 29.79 -30.21 14.73
C TRP A 281 29.27 -30.79 13.41
N TRP A 282 28.48 -30.03 12.65
CA TRP A 282 28.29 -30.28 11.21
C TRP A 282 28.22 -28.96 10.43
N PRO A 283 28.92 -28.87 9.28
CA PRO A 283 28.97 -27.69 8.42
C PRO A 283 27.98 -27.82 7.25
N TRP A 284 27.29 -26.73 6.92
CA TRP A 284 26.78 -26.40 5.59
C TRP A 284 27.12 -24.92 5.34
#